data_AF-A0A7C3YNK7-F1
#
_entry.id   AF-A0A7C3YNK7-F1
#
_cell.length_a   1.000
_cell.length_b   1.000
_cell.length_c   1.000
_cell.angle_alpha   90.00
_cell.angle_beta   90.00
_cell.angle_gamma   90.00
#
_symmetry.space_group_name_H-M   'P 1'
#
loop_
_entity.id
_entity.type
_entity.pdbx_description
1 polymer ?
#
loop_
_entity_poly.entity_id
_entity_poly.type
_entity_poly.pdbx_seq_one_letter_code
_entity_poly.pdbx_strand_id
1 'polypeptide(L)'
;MAEKLTESAVLKELIIRANEDTRRIRLLEQRMEKLETSFDRVEENVLVQMKNLEVTIERFSNKLSVLTEKLNGLESEIQRIDKELAKTAKKTDLKQIEGFIDLINPITSSFVTKQELESYVKETLSKELKLKY
;
A
#
# COMPACT_ATOMS: atom_id res chain seq x y z
N MET A 1 -85.13 37.21 -19.18
CA MET A 1 -84.19 36.84 -20.27
C MET A 1 -82.73 37.02 -19.85
N ALA A 2 -82.35 38.11 -19.16
CA ALA A 2 -80.98 38.34 -18.70
C ALA A 2 -80.43 37.23 -17.77
N GLU A 3 -81.25 36.68 -16.88
CA GLU A 3 -80.85 35.65 -15.91
C GLU A 3 -80.50 34.29 -16.56
N LYS A 4 -81.24 33.90 -17.63
CA LYS A 4 -80.91 32.70 -18.43
C LYS A 4 -79.64 32.87 -19.27
N LEU A 5 -79.32 34.10 -19.67
CA LEU A 5 -78.09 34.43 -20.38
C LEU A 5 -76.86 34.35 -19.43
N THR A 6 -77.01 34.71 -18.16
CA THR A 6 -75.95 34.59 -17.14
C THR A 6 -75.69 33.14 -16.73
N GLU A 7 -76.73 32.31 -16.56
CA GLU A 7 -76.57 30.87 -16.30
C GLU A 7 -75.85 30.16 -17.45
N SER A 8 -76.20 30.51 -18.70
CA SER A 8 -75.54 29.98 -19.89
C SER A 8 -74.06 30.38 -19.98
N ALA A 9 -73.72 31.60 -19.56
CA ALA A 9 -72.34 32.07 -19.54
C ALA A 9 -71.49 31.36 -18.47
N VAL A 10 -72.05 31.15 -17.27
CA VAL A 10 -71.39 30.40 -16.19
C VAL A 10 -71.15 28.95 -16.62
N LEU A 11 -72.13 28.31 -17.26
CA LEU A 11 -71.99 26.94 -17.74
C LEU A 11 -70.87 26.82 -18.80
N LYS A 12 -70.77 27.79 -19.73
CA LYS A 12 -69.70 27.82 -20.74
C LYS A 12 -68.32 27.97 -20.09
N GLU A 13 -68.18 28.85 -19.11
CA GLU A 13 -66.92 29.04 -18.39
C GLU A 13 -66.52 27.77 -17.61
N LEU A 14 -67.48 27.11 -16.96
CA LEU A 14 -67.25 25.82 -16.29
C LEU A 14 -66.79 24.73 -17.28
N ILE A 15 -67.37 24.66 -18.47
CA ILE A 15 -66.96 23.72 -19.52
C ILE A 15 -65.53 24.03 -19.98
N ILE A 16 -65.18 25.30 -20.19
CA ILE A 16 -63.81 25.70 -20.58
C ILE A 16 -62.81 25.28 -19.51
N ARG A 17 -63.10 25.56 -18.23
CA ARG A 17 -62.24 25.16 -17.12
C ARG A 17 -62.08 23.64 -17.01
N ALA A 18 -63.19 22.89 -17.09
CA ALA A 18 -63.15 21.43 -17.06
C ALA A 18 -62.30 20.85 -18.20
N ASN A 19 -62.38 21.44 -19.40
CA ASN A 19 -61.57 21.03 -20.53
C ASN A 19 -60.07 21.36 -20.33
N GLU A 20 -59.76 22.53 -19.79
CA GLU A 20 -58.38 22.93 -19.48
C GLU A 20 -57.79 22.05 -18.38
N ASP A 21 -58.56 21.72 -17.34
CA ASP A 21 -58.15 20.81 -16.28
C ASP A 21 -57.94 19.38 -16.82
N THR A 22 -58.82 18.91 -17.70
CA THR A 22 -58.64 17.61 -18.38
C THR A 22 -57.34 17.58 -19.19
N ARG A 23 -57.00 18.68 -19.87
CA ARG A 23 -55.75 18.80 -20.61
C ARG A 23 -54.53 18.77 -19.67
N ARG A 24 -54.62 19.46 -18.53
CA ARG A 24 -53.55 19.48 -17.51
C ARG A 24 -53.35 18.09 -16.89
N ILE A 25 -54.43 17.38 -16.59
CA ILE A 25 -54.37 16.01 -16.06
C ILE A 25 -53.64 15.09 -17.05
N ARG A 26 -53.99 15.11 -18.33
CA ARG A 26 -53.30 14.31 -19.35
C ARG A 26 -51.80 14.63 -19.46
N LEU A 27 -51.43 15.91 -19.33
CA LEU A 27 -50.02 16.30 -19.34
C LEU A 27 -49.28 15.77 -18.11
N LEU A 28 -49.94 15.78 -16.94
CA LEU A 28 -49.38 15.21 -15.71
C LEU A 28 -49.22 13.69 -15.81
N GLU A 29 -50.21 12.98 -16.35
CA GLU A 29 -50.13 11.53 -16.59
C GLU A 29 -48.94 11.18 -17.49
N GLN A 30 -48.79 11.89 -18.61
CA GLN A 30 -47.64 11.70 -19.52
C GLN A 30 -46.29 12.02 -18.85
N ARG A 31 -46.26 12.97 -17.92
CA ARG A 31 -45.05 13.28 -17.15
C ARG A 31 -44.76 12.21 -16.11
N MET A 32 -45.77 11.67 -15.45
CA MET A 32 -45.64 10.57 -14.50
C MET A 32 -45.10 9.32 -15.19
N GLU A 33 -45.65 8.93 -16.34
CA GLU A 33 -45.17 7.78 -17.12
C GLU A 33 -43.69 7.93 -17.52
N LYS A 34 -43.27 9.14 -17.91
CA LYS A 34 -41.85 9.43 -18.19
C LYS A 34 -40.96 9.35 -16.95
N LEU A 35 -41.48 9.72 -15.78
CA LEU A 35 -40.74 9.62 -14.53
C LEU A 35 -40.61 8.17 -14.09
N GLU A 36 -41.68 7.38 -14.17
CA GLU A 36 -41.66 5.94 -13.86
C GLU A 36 -40.64 5.21 -14.73
N THR A 37 -40.70 5.40 -16.05
CA THR A 37 -39.72 4.79 -16.97
C THR A 37 -38.28 5.25 -16.73
N SER A 38 -38.08 6.50 -16.27
CA SER A 38 -36.75 6.98 -15.88
C SER A 38 -36.29 6.35 -14.58
N PHE A 39 -37.21 6.15 -13.63
CA PHE A 39 -36.93 5.53 -12.34
C PHE A 39 -36.55 4.06 -12.52
N ASP A 40 -37.29 3.31 -13.33
CA ASP A 40 -36.99 1.90 -13.65
C ASP A 40 -35.58 1.75 -14.24
N ARG A 41 -35.20 2.65 -15.14
CA ARG A 41 -33.84 2.66 -15.72
C ARG A 41 -32.77 2.99 -14.69
N VAL A 42 -33.04 3.92 -13.78
CA VAL A 42 -32.10 4.25 -12.70
C VAL A 42 -31.94 3.05 -11.78
N GLU A 43 -33.03 2.38 -11.40
CA GLU A 43 -33.00 1.18 -10.57
C GLU A 43 -32.21 0.04 -11.23
N GLU A 44 -32.47 -0.24 -12.51
CA GLU A 44 -31.72 -1.24 -13.27
C GLU A 44 -30.21 -0.91 -13.32
N ASN A 45 -29.87 0.34 -13.61
CA ASN A 45 -28.47 0.79 -13.63
C ASN A 45 -27.80 0.65 -12.27
N VAL A 46 -28.49 0.99 -11.18
CA VAL A 46 -27.99 0.84 -9.81
C VAL A 46 -27.74 -0.64 -9.51
N LEU A 47 -28.68 -1.52 -9.82
CA LEU A 47 -28.53 -2.97 -9.62
C LEU A 47 -27.34 -3.54 -10.39
N VAL A 48 -27.16 -3.13 -11.64
CA VAL A 48 -26.00 -3.54 -12.46
C VAL A 48 -24.69 -3.02 -11.86
N GLN A 49 -24.64 -1.75 -11.45
CA GLN A 49 -23.46 -1.17 -10.82
C GLN A 49 -23.11 -1.85 -9.49
N MET A 50 -24.10 -2.19 -8.67
CA MET A 50 -23.88 -2.92 -7.42
C MET A 50 -23.28 -4.31 -7.67
N LYS A 51 -23.81 -5.06 -8.64
CA LYS A 51 -23.23 -6.36 -9.04
C LYS A 51 -21.79 -6.23 -9.54
N ASN A 52 -21.51 -5.23 -10.37
CA ASN A 52 -20.15 -4.99 -10.87
C ASN A 52 -19.19 -4.59 -9.73
N LEU A 53 -19.68 -3.83 -8.75
CA LEU A 53 -18.90 -3.44 -7.58
C LEU A 53 -18.57 -4.67 -6.71
N GLU A 54 -19.54 -5.54 -6.47
CA GLU A 54 -19.35 -6.80 -5.73
C GLU A 54 -18.27 -7.68 -6.37
N VAL A 55 -18.37 -7.91 -7.68
CA VAL A 55 -17.34 -8.67 -8.44
C VAL A 55 -15.97 -8.00 -8.36
N THR A 56 -15.93 -6.67 -8.42
CA THR A 56 -14.67 -5.92 -8.30
C THR A 56 -14.06 -6.09 -6.91
N ILE A 57 -14.87 -5.99 -5.85
CA ILE A 57 -14.43 -6.18 -4.46
C ILE A 57 -13.88 -7.59 -4.26
N GLU A 58 -14.58 -8.62 -4.76
CA GLU A 58 -14.12 -10.01 -4.68
C GLU A 58 -12.77 -10.20 -5.37
N ARG A 59 -12.60 -9.64 -6.57
CA ARG A 59 -11.30 -9.67 -7.29
C ARG A 59 -10.20 -8.95 -6.52
N PHE A 60 -10.50 -7.82 -5.88
CA PHE A 60 -9.52 -7.12 -5.05
C PHE A 60 -9.14 -7.93 -3.81
N SER A 61 -10.12 -8.55 -3.14
CA SER A 61 -9.89 -9.43 -1.99
C SER A 61 -8.97 -10.59 -2.36
N ASN A 62 -9.25 -11.27 -3.47
CA ASN A 62 -8.41 -12.36 -3.97
C ASN A 62 -6.98 -11.89 -4.29
N LYS A 63 -6.82 -10.73 -4.93
CA LYS A 63 -5.49 -10.15 -5.21
C LYS A 63 -4.73 -9.82 -3.92
N LEU A 64 -5.41 -9.30 -2.90
CA LEU A 64 -4.81 -9.02 -1.60
C LEU A 64 -4.35 -10.30 -0.91
N SER A 65 -5.16 -11.37 -0.93
CA SER A 65 -4.77 -12.67 -0.38
C SER A 65 -3.48 -13.20 -1.03
N VAL A 66 -3.41 -13.17 -2.36
CA VAL A 66 -2.20 -13.59 -3.10
C VAL A 66 -1.00 -12.72 -2.76
N LEU A 67 -1.20 -11.41 -2.56
CA LEU A 67 -0.13 -10.51 -2.15
C LEU A 67 0.39 -10.83 -0.75
N THR A 68 -0.51 -11.10 0.20
CA THR A 68 -0.16 -11.53 1.56
C THR A 68 0.63 -12.84 1.55
N GLU A 69 0.21 -13.82 0.76
CA GLU A 69 0.97 -15.08 0.61
C GLU A 69 2.38 -14.85 0.07
N LYS A 70 2.54 -13.99 -0.94
CA LYS A 70 3.86 -13.62 -1.47
C LYS A 70 4.73 -12.91 -0.44
N LEU A 71 4.15 -12.02 0.36
CA LEU A 71 4.88 -11.32 1.42
C LEU A 71 5.34 -12.29 2.51
N ASN A 72 4.50 -13.23 2.92
CA ASN A 72 4.87 -14.28 3.88
C ASN A 72 6.00 -15.18 3.32
N GLY A 73 5.96 -15.46 2.01
CA GLY A 73 7.03 -16.18 1.32
C GLY A 73 8.36 -15.41 1.36
N LEU A 74 8.34 -14.11 1.04
CA LEU A 74 9.52 -13.24 1.12
C LEU A 74 10.06 -13.13 2.55
N GLU A 75 9.19 -13.00 3.54
CA GLU A 75 9.60 -12.96 4.95
C GLU A 75 10.32 -14.26 5.34
N SER A 76 9.81 -15.40 4.90
CA SER A 76 10.44 -16.71 5.14
C SER A 76 11.80 -16.83 4.47
N GLU A 77 11.95 -16.32 3.24
CA GLU A 77 13.24 -16.29 2.54
C GLU A 77 14.25 -15.36 3.23
N ILE A 78 13.82 -14.17 3.68
CA ILE A 78 14.66 -13.25 4.45
C ILE A 78 15.15 -13.91 5.73
N GLN A 79 14.26 -14.57 6.48
CA GLN A 79 14.66 -15.31 7.69
C GLN A 79 15.65 -16.43 7.39
N ARG A 80 15.56 -17.08 6.23
CA ARG A 80 16.53 -18.09 5.80
C ARG A 80 17.88 -17.46 5.48
N ILE A 81 17.89 -16.35 4.75
CA ILE A 81 19.10 -15.58 4.45
C ILE A 81 19.78 -15.14 5.74
N ASP A 82 19.04 -14.62 6.72
CA ASP A 82 19.60 -14.22 8.01
C ASP A 82 20.26 -15.39 8.75
N LYS A 83 19.65 -16.58 8.71
CA LYS A 83 20.23 -17.80 9.28
C LYS A 83 21.51 -18.25 8.55
N GLU A 84 21.55 -18.11 7.23
CA GLU A 84 22.73 -18.44 6.42
C GLU A 84 23.86 -17.42 6.67
N LEU A 85 23.53 -16.13 6.76
CA LEU A 85 24.46 -15.04 7.11
C LEU A 85 25.03 -15.21 8.52
N ALA A 86 24.23 -15.67 9.47
CA ALA A 86 24.70 -15.95 10.83
C ALA A 86 25.75 -17.07 10.89
N LYS A 87 25.76 -17.99 9.92
CA LYS A 87 26.74 -19.08 9.81
C LYS A 87 28.02 -18.65 9.08
N THR A 88 28.00 -17.52 8.38
CA THR A 88 29.15 -17.06 7.62
C THR A 88 30.13 -16.32 8.54
N ALA A 89 31.43 -16.53 8.35
CA ALA A 89 32.45 -15.87 9.17
C ALA A 89 32.37 -14.36 9.01
N LYS A 90 32.43 -13.62 10.13
CA LYS A 90 32.42 -12.16 10.05
C LYS A 90 33.75 -11.69 9.48
N LYS A 91 33.71 -10.54 8.80
CA LYS A 91 34.91 -9.89 8.27
C LYS A 91 35.97 -9.62 9.35
N THR A 92 35.54 -9.41 10.59
CA THR A 92 36.41 -9.29 11.76
C THR A 92 37.17 -10.57 12.06
N ASP A 93 36.48 -11.72 11.98
CA ASP A 93 37.04 -13.03 12.31
C ASP A 93 38.06 -13.42 11.23
N LEU A 94 37.76 -13.12 9.96
CA LEU A 94 38.70 -13.30 8.86
C LEU A 94 39.95 -12.44 9.00
N LYS A 95 39.83 -11.17 9.43
CA LYS A 95 40.98 -10.29 9.71
C LYS A 95 41.84 -10.78 10.87
N GLN A 96 41.24 -11.37 11.90
CA GLN A 96 42.00 -11.97 13.00
C GLN A 96 42.80 -13.18 12.51
N ILE A 97 42.17 -14.05 11.71
CA ILE A 97 42.85 -15.20 11.10
C ILE A 97 44.00 -14.72 10.19
N GLU A 98 43.77 -13.68 9.38
CA GLU A 98 44.81 -13.05 8.55
C GLU A 98 46.00 -12.57 9.41
N GLY A 99 45.72 -11.83 10.50
CA GLY A 99 46.76 -11.39 11.43
C GLY A 99 47.52 -12.53 12.13
N PHE A 100 46.84 -13.64 12.45
CA PHE A 100 47.50 -14.84 12.98
C PHE A 100 48.37 -15.53 11.93
N ILE A 101 47.92 -15.59 10.67
CA ILE A 101 48.70 -16.15 9.56
C ILE A 101 49.95 -15.29 9.34
N ASP A 102 49.82 -13.97 9.35
CA ASP A 102 50.96 -13.06 9.19
C ASP A 102 52.02 -13.20 10.30
N LEU A 103 51.56 -13.47 11.54
CA LEU A 103 52.44 -13.71 12.69
C LEU A 103 53.21 -15.04 12.58
N ILE A 104 52.57 -16.07 12.03
CA ILE A 104 53.13 -17.43 11.93
C ILE A 104 53.94 -17.61 10.64
N ASN A 105 53.66 -16.82 9.61
CA ASN A 105 54.33 -16.93 8.31
C ASN A 105 55.83 -16.61 8.45
N PRO A 106 56.72 -17.59 8.25
CA PRO A 106 58.17 -17.41 8.42
C PRO A 106 58.80 -16.50 7.35
N ILE A 107 58.04 -16.11 6.33
CA ILE A 107 58.48 -15.17 5.29
C ILE A 107 58.28 -13.71 5.75
N THR A 108 57.27 -13.43 6.57
CA THR A 108 56.92 -12.07 7.06
C THR A 108 57.26 -11.86 8.53
N SER A 109 57.39 -12.92 9.32
CA SER A 109 57.67 -12.88 10.75
C SER A 109 59.18 -13.04 11.03
N SER A 110 59.80 -11.98 11.54
CA SER A 110 61.16 -12.02 12.08
C SER A 110 61.14 -12.55 13.52
N PHE A 111 61.27 -13.86 13.67
CA PHE A 111 61.38 -14.49 14.99
C PHE A 111 62.73 -14.14 15.63
N VAL A 112 62.68 -13.51 16.79
CA VAL A 112 63.86 -13.23 17.63
C VAL A 112 63.93 -14.23 18.78
N THR A 113 65.14 -14.64 19.13
CA THR A 113 65.39 -15.48 20.30
C THR A 113 65.21 -14.69 21.59
N LYS A 114 64.96 -15.39 22.70
CA LYS A 114 64.74 -14.76 24.02
C LYS A 114 65.92 -13.86 24.43
N GLN A 115 67.13 -14.24 24.07
CA GLN A 115 68.36 -13.50 24.36
C GLN A 115 68.47 -12.20 23.54
N GLU A 116 68.06 -12.24 22.27
CA GLU A 116 68.01 -11.06 21.40
C GLU A 116 66.95 -10.08 21.90
N LEU A 117 65.76 -10.56 22.28
CA LEU A 117 64.69 -9.73 22.84
C LEU A 117 65.13 -9.02 24.13
N GLU A 118 65.74 -9.75 25.08
CA GLU A 118 66.24 -9.18 26.33
C GLU A 118 67.33 -8.12 26.08
N SER A 119 68.17 -8.32 25.06
CA SER A 119 69.20 -7.36 24.68
C SER A 119 68.59 -6.08 24.10
N TYR A 120 67.61 -6.19 23.20
CA TYR A 120 66.87 -5.04 22.66
C TYR A 120 66.13 -4.24 23.74
N VAL A 121 65.44 -4.92 24.66
CA VAL A 121 64.70 -4.26 25.75
C VAL A 121 65.65 -3.49 26.68
N LYS A 122 66.78 -4.09 27.06
CA LYS A 122 67.80 -3.41 27.88
C LYS A 122 68.39 -2.20 27.18
N GLU A 123 68.68 -2.31 25.89
CA GLU A 123 69.23 -1.20 25.11
C GLU A 123 68.22 -0.04 25.01
N THR A 124 66.94 -0.34 24.79
CA THR A 124 65.86 0.66 24.67
C THR A 124 65.61 1.37 26.01
N LEU A 125 65.50 0.63 27.11
CA LEU A 125 65.38 1.22 28.46
C LEU A 125 66.59 2.10 28.79
N SER A 126 67.80 1.68 28.43
CA SER A 126 69.01 2.45 28.69
C SER A 126 69.06 3.76 27.89
N LYS A 127 68.47 3.78 26.68
CA LYS A 127 68.35 5.00 25.85
C LYS A 127 67.30 5.96 26.42
N GLU A 128 66.14 5.47 26.88
CA GLU A 128 65.13 6.30 27.52
C GLU A 128 65.59 6.88 28.87
N LEU A 129 66.33 6.11 29.68
CA LEU A 129 66.92 6.59 30.92
C LEU A 129 68.02 7.65 30.70
N LYS A 130 68.74 7.58 29.58
CA LYS A 130 69.74 8.60 29.17
C LYS A 130 69.12 9.86 28.54
N LEU A 131 67.83 9.85 28.20
CA LEU A 131 67.10 11.01 27.66
C LEU A 131 66.33 11.77 28.74
N LYS A 132 66.18 11.20 29.94
CA LYS A 132 65.52 11.81 31.11
C LYS A 132 66.47 12.50 32.10
N TYR A 133 67.78 12.45 31.85
CA TYR A 133 68.84 13.19 32.56
C TYR A 133 69.76 13.86 31.53
#